data_AF-A0A959YPG5-F1
#
_entry.id   AF-A0A959YPG5-F1
#
_cell.length_a   1.000
_cell.length_b   1.000
_cell.length_c   1.000
_cell.angle_alpha   90.00
_cell.angle_beta   90.00
_cell.angle_gamma   90.00
#
_symmetry.space_group_name_H-M   'P 1'
#
loop_
_entity.id
_entity.type
_entity.pdbx_description
1 polymer ?
#
loop_
_entity_poly.entity_id
_entity_poly.type
_entity_poly.pdbx_seq_one_letter_code
_entity_poly.pdbx_strand_id
1 'polypeptide(L)'
;MKVLFICSANKDWSATAELLGQELWPNHQFISAGTNQKICFQLGTQYINKELMDWADIVFAMESKLKKVLIKLFGSSFSKKIRCLILKIIMNTATQI
;
A
#
# COMPACT_ATOMS: atom_id res chain seq x y z
N MET A 1 3.72 12.09 -8.45
CA MET A 1 4.12 11.53 -7.13
C MET A 1 3.98 10.01 -7.18
N LYS A 2 4.85 9.29 -6.45
CA LYS A 2 4.93 7.83 -6.36
C LYS A 2 4.23 7.32 -5.09
N VAL A 3 3.20 6.52 -5.27
CA VAL A 3 2.30 6.06 -4.20
C VAL A 3 2.40 4.55 -4.07
N LEU A 4 2.63 4.06 -2.85
CA LEU A 4 2.68 2.64 -2.55
C LEU A 4 1.54 2.21 -1.62
N PHE A 5 0.67 1.32 -2.09
CA PHE A 5 -0.44 0.76 -1.30
C PHE A 5 -0.05 -0.56 -0.64
N ILE A 6 -0.30 -0.69 0.67
CA ILE A 6 0.11 -1.85 1.46
C ILE A 6 -1.09 -2.51 2.14
N CYS A 7 -1.28 -3.80 1.87
CA CYS A 7 -2.13 -4.69 2.65
C CYS A 7 -1.35 -5.93 3.11
N SER A 8 -2.04 -6.96 3.61
CA SER A 8 -1.37 -8.19 4.06
C SER A 8 -0.92 -9.09 2.91
N ALA A 9 -1.76 -9.27 1.89
CA ALA A 9 -1.61 -10.31 0.87
C ALA A 9 -1.42 -9.79 -0.56
N ASN A 10 -1.61 -8.49 -0.79
CA ASN A 10 -1.60 -7.86 -2.12
C ASN A 10 -2.48 -8.55 -3.16
N LYS A 11 -3.70 -8.95 -2.75
CA LYS A 11 -4.66 -9.61 -3.62
C LYS A 11 -5.92 -8.78 -3.82
N ASP A 12 -6.44 -8.22 -2.74
CA ASP A 12 -7.70 -7.48 -2.75
C ASP A 12 -7.40 -5.97 -2.72
N TRP A 13 -7.68 -5.34 -1.58
CA TRP A 13 -7.70 -3.90 -1.42
C TRP A 13 -6.49 -3.12 -1.98
N SER A 14 -5.24 -3.52 -1.69
CA SER A 14 -4.08 -2.76 -2.17
C SER A 14 -3.90 -2.86 -3.68
N ALA A 15 -4.24 -4.00 -4.29
CA ALA A 15 -4.20 -4.18 -5.74
C ALA A 15 -5.32 -3.39 -6.43
N THR A 16 -6.53 -3.40 -5.86
CA THR A 16 -7.64 -2.55 -6.36
C THR A 16 -7.30 -1.06 -6.27
N ALA A 17 -6.66 -0.61 -5.18
CA ALA A 17 -6.26 0.78 -5.02
C ALA A 17 -5.20 1.22 -6.03
N GLU A 18 -4.30 0.33 -6.43
CA GLU A 18 -3.34 0.59 -7.50
C GLU A 18 -4.05 0.81 -8.84
N LEU A 19 -4.91 -0.13 -9.25
CA LEU A 19 -5.66 -0.05 -10.51
C LEU A 19 -6.52 1.22 -10.57
N LEU A 20 -7.29 1.48 -9.50
CA LEU A 20 -8.12 2.67 -9.39
C LEU A 20 -7.28 3.95 -9.41
N GLY A 21 -6.11 3.94 -8.76
CA GLY A 21 -5.20 5.08 -8.77
C GLY A 21 -4.67 5.40 -10.16
N GLN A 22 -4.28 4.37 -10.92
CA GLN A 22 -3.81 4.49 -12.30
C GLN A 22 -4.91 5.06 -13.22
N GLU A 23 -6.16 4.64 -13.02
CA GLU A 23 -7.31 5.13 -13.78
C GLU A 23 -7.67 6.59 -13.45
N LEU A 24 -7.79 6.92 -12.15
CA LEU A 24 -8.27 8.24 -11.71
C LEU A 24 -7.19 9.34 -11.78
N TRP A 25 -5.92 8.98 -11.62
CA TRP A 25 -4.82 9.95 -11.51
C TRP A 25 -3.61 9.56 -12.38
N PRO A 26 -3.73 9.57 -13.71
CA PRO A 26 -2.69 9.07 -14.63
C PRO A 26 -1.35 9.84 -14.57
N ASN A 27 -1.35 11.07 -14.04
CA ASN A 27 -0.12 11.85 -13.82
C ASN A 27 0.69 11.39 -12.59
N HIS A 28 0.24 10.35 -11.90
CA HIS A 28 0.87 9.76 -10.72
C HIS A 28 1.29 8.31 -11.00
N GLN A 29 2.21 7.79 -10.20
CA GLN A 29 2.66 6.40 -10.31
C GLN A 29 2.20 5.63 -9.08
N PHE A 30 1.64 4.43 -9.31
CA PHE A 30 1.06 3.60 -8.25
C PHE A 30 1.64 2.19 -8.33
N ILE A 31 2.04 1.68 -7.18
CA ILE A 31 2.44 0.29 -6.96
C ILE A 31 1.75 -0.21 -5.68
N SER A 32 1.52 -1.50 -5.57
CA SER A 32 0.96 -2.14 -4.38
C SER A 32 1.79 -3.35 -3.94
N ALA A 33 1.79 -3.63 -2.63
CA ALA A 33 2.51 -4.79 -2.10
C ALA A 33 1.87 -5.33 -0.80
N GLY A 34 2.32 -6.51 -0.41
CA GLY A 34 1.83 -7.26 0.74
C GLY A 34 2.90 -7.44 1.81
N THR A 35 2.52 -7.42 3.09
CA THR A 35 3.47 -7.60 4.20
C THR A 35 3.63 -9.04 4.66
N ASN A 36 2.76 -9.97 4.26
CA ASN A 36 2.84 -11.37 4.65
C ASN A 36 3.53 -12.19 3.56
N GLN A 37 4.82 -12.47 3.73
CA GLN A 37 5.63 -13.19 2.75
C GLN A 37 5.05 -14.54 2.36
N LYS A 38 4.61 -15.34 3.35
CA LYS A 38 4.05 -16.68 3.11
C LYS A 38 2.82 -16.58 2.21
N ILE A 39 1.88 -15.69 2.54
CA ILE A 39 0.65 -15.52 1.77
C ILE A 39 0.95 -14.94 0.38
N CYS A 40 1.84 -13.95 0.28
CA CYS A 40 2.19 -13.35 -1.01
C CYS A 40 2.79 -14.40 -1.96
N PHE A 41 3.69 -15.24 -1.44
CA PHE A 41 4.33 -16.27 -2.25
C PHE A 41 3.34 -17.38 -2.64
N GLN A 42 2.43 -17.76 -1.73
CA GLN A 42 1.36 -18.71 -2.03
C GLN A 42 0.40 -18.20 -3.12
N LEU A 43 0.13 -16.90 -3.16
CA LEU A 43 -0.79 -16.28 -4.10
C LEU A 43 -0.11 -15.74 -5.37
N GLY A 44 1.23 -15.79 -5.43
CA GLY A 44 2.00 -15.19 -6.53
C GLY A 44 1.92 -13.66 -6.60
N THR A 45 1.68 -12.99 -5.47
CA THR A 45 1.52 -11.52 -5.39
C THR A 45 2.81 -10.84 -4.89
N GLN A 46 2.87 -9.50 -5.01
CA GLN A 46 4.09 -8.74 -4.71
C GLN A 46 4.32 -8.63 -3.20
N TYR A 47 5.40 -9.25 -2.72
CA TYR A 47 5.88 -9.04 -1.36
C TYR A 47 6.63 -7.71 -1.23
N ILE A 48 6.40 -7.00 -0.13
CA ILE A 48 7.08 -5.73 0.15
C ILE A 48 8.60 -5.92 0.27
N ASN A 49 9.38 -5.03 -0.33
CA ASN A 49 10.83 -5.00 -0.22
C ASN A 49 11.33 -3.56 -0.02
N LYS A 50 12.64 -3.40 0.22
CA LYS A 50 13.24 -2.09 0.49
C LYS A 50 13.21 -1.17 -0.74
N GLU A 51 13.36 -1.70 -1.95
CA GLU A 51 13.33 -0.92 -3.18
C GLU A 51 11.98 -0.23 -3.40
N LEU A 52 10.88 -0.94 -3.14
CA LEU A 52 9.54 -0.38 -3.16
C LEU A 52 9.37 0.71 -2.11
N MET A 53 9.89 0.47 -0.90
CA MET A 53 9.88 1.47 0.16
C MET A 53 10.67 2.70 -0.27
N ASP A 54 11.86 2.57 -0.84
CA ASP A 54 12.69 3.69 -1.28
C ASP A 54 12.07 4.44 -2.47
N TRP A 55 11.46 3.73 -3.41
CA TRP A 55 10.77 4.27 -4.57
C TRP A 55 9.60 5.19 -4.20
N ALA A 56 8.87 4.85 -3.14
CA ALA A 56 7.64 5.56 -2.77
C ALA A 56 7.90 6.92 -2.10
N ASP A 57 7.23 7.97 -2.59
CA ASP A 57 7.13 9.27 -1.92
C ASP A 57 6.20 9.16 -0.70
N ILE A 58 5.12 8.40 -0.85
CA ILE A 58 4.10 8.15 0.19
C ILE A 58 3.67 6.69 0.20
N VAL A 59 3.46 6.14 1.40
CA VAL A 59 3.04 4.75 1.61
C VAL A 59 1.71 4.74 2.36
N PHE A 60 0.69 4.14 1.77
CA PHE A 60 -0.62 3.96 2.39
C PHE A 60 -0.77 2.53 2.93
N ALA A 61 -0.74 2.40 4.26
CA ALA A 61 -0.99 1.15 4.96
C ALA A 61 -2.47 1.05 5.34
N MET A 62 -3.14 -0.04 4.94
CA MET A 62 -4.59 -0.20 5.12
C MET A 62 -5.07 -0.46 6.55
N GLU A 63 -4.14 -0.75 7.45
CA GLU A 63 -4.41 -0.94 8.85
C GLU A 63 -3.24 -0.41 9.67
N SER A 64 -3.52 0.10 10.87
CA SER A 64 -2.48 0.62 11.78
C SER A 64 -1.43 -0.43 12.14
N LYS A 65 -1.83 -1.71 12.21
CA LYS A 65 -0.91 -2.84 12.44
C LYS A 65 0.15 -2.96 11.34
N LEU A 66 -0.19 -2.66 10.08
CA LEU A 66 0.73 -2.76 8.95
C LEU A 66 1.81 -1.70 9.02
N LYS A 67 1.51 -0.49 9.50
CA LYS A 67 2.53 0.54 9.76
C LYS A 67 3.58 0.05 10.76
N LYS A 68 3.17 -0.65 11.83
CA LYS A 68 4.12 -1.23 12.81
C LYS A 68 4.99 -2.30 12.14
N VAL A 69 4.40 -3.15 11.29
CA VAL A 69 5.13 -4.18 10.54
C VAL A 69 6.18 -3.53 9.63
N LEU A 70 5.82 -2.51 8.86
CA LEU A 70 6.74 -1.80 7.95
C LEU A 70 7.89 -1.13 8.72
N ILE A 71 7.62 -0.48 9.84
CA ILE A 71 8.66 0.13 10.69
C ILE A 71 9.59 -0.94 11.27
N LYS A 72 9.06 -2.11 11.65
CA LYS A 72 9.87 -3.23 12.15
C LYS A 72 10.76 -3.81 11.05
N LEU A 73 10.28 -3.90 9.81
CA LEU A 73 11.02 -4.48 8.69
C LEU A 73 12.09 -3.53 8.14
N PHE A 74 11.79 -2.24 8.02
CA PHE A 74 12.61 -1.29 7.27
C PHE A 74 13.19 -0.15 8.11
N GLY A 75 12.82 -0.06 9.39
CA GLY A 75 13.29 0.97 10.31
C GLY A 75 12.34 2.18 10.43
N SER A 76 12.60 2.99 11.46
CA SER A 76 11.78 4.17 11.80
C SER A 76 11.97 5.36 10.86
N SER A 77 13.01 5.37 10.03
CA SER A 77 13.27 6.40 9.02
C SER A 77 12.09 6.58 8.06
N PHE A 78 11.38 5.50 7.72
CA PHE A 78 10.22 5.53 6.84
C PHE A 78 8.92 5.95 7.52
N SER A 79 8.89 6.10 8.84
CA SER A 79 7.67 6.41 9.60
C SER A 79 6.96 7.69 9.13
N LYS A 80 7.73 8.68 8.65
CA LYS A 80 7.23 9.98 8.17
C LYS A 80 6.44 9.88 6.87
N LYS A 81 6.68 8.87 6.03
CA LYS A 81 5.96 8.70 4.75
C LYS A 81 4.85 7.65 4.80
N ILE A 82 4.76 6.88 5.88
CA ILE A 82 3.68 5.90 6.07
C ILE A 82 2.44 6.58 6.66
N ARG A 83 1.37 6.63 5.87
CA ARG A 83 0.02 7.02 6.27
C ARG A 83 -0.83 5.77 6.48
N CYS A 84 -1.58 5.74 7.56
CA CYS A 84 -2.56 4.68 7.80
C CYS A 84 -3.91 5.13 7.25
N LEU A 85 -4.51 4.33 6.39
CA LEU A 85 -5.91 4.48 6.01
C LEU A 85 -6.70 3.54 6.91
N ILE A 86 -7.70 4.06 7.62
CA ILE A 86 -8.68 3.19 8.28
C ILE A 86 -9.74 2.91 7.22
N LEU A 87 -9.87 1.66 6.80
CA LEU A 87 -10.80 1.16 5.76
C LEU A 87 -12.29 1.48 6.01
N LYS A 88 -12.64 2.18 7.10
CA LYS A 88 -14.04 2.47 7.46
C LYS A 88 -14.70 3.53 6.56
N ILE A 89 -13.99 4.21 5.65
CA ILE A 89 -14.52 5.42 4.96
C ILE A 89 -14.40 5.44 3.42
N ILE A 90 -13.53 4.66 2.78
CA ILE A 90 -13.11 5.02 1.39
C ILE A 90 -13.98 4.42 0.27
N MET A 91 -14.81 3.41 0.53
CA MET A 91 -15.69 2.85 -0.53
C MET A 91 -17.03 3.58 -0.69
N ASN A 92 -17.34 4.57 0.17
CA ASN A 92 -18.62 5.32 0.10
C ASN A 92 -18.47 6.73 -0.50
N THR A 93 -17.27 7.12 -0.94
CA THR A 93 -16.99 8.47 -1.47
C THR A 93 -16.55 8.49 -2.93
N ALA A 94 -16.31 7.33 -3.54
CA ALA A 94 -16.06 7.22 -4.98
C ALA A 94 -17.33 7.32 -5.84
N THR A 95 -18.51 7.52 -5.24
CA THR A 95 -19.80 7.67 -5.93
C THR A 95 -20.38 9.09 -5.84
N GLN A 96 -19.61 10.09 -5.40
CA GLN A 96 -20.08 11.47 -5.25
C GLN A 96 -19.13 12.54 -5.82
N ILE A 97 -18.50 12.27 -6.97
CA ILE A 97 -17.91 13.33 -7.80
C ILE A 97 -18.35 13.11 -9.24
#